data_AF-A0A6N9TTH5-F1
#
_entry.id   AF-A0A6N9TTH5-F1
#
_cell.length_a   1.000
_cell.length_b   1.000
_cell.length_c   1.000
_cell.angle_alpha   90.00
_cell.angle_beta   90.00
_cell.angle_gamma   90.00
#
_symmetry.space_group_name_H-M   'P 1'
#
loop_
_entity.id
_entity.type
_entity.pdbx_description
1 polymer ?
#
loop_
_entity_poly.entity_id
_entity_poly.type
_entity_poly.pdbx_seq_one_letter_code
_entity_poly.pdbx_strand_id
1 'polypeptide(L)'
;VVATIETVAKNLTEGALLVVVILFLLLGNVRAATIAALVIPLSLLISAIGMNALGISGNLMSLGALDFGLIIDGAVIIVENTLRRLAERQHREGRLLTLRERLDEVVLSSREMVRPTVYGQLVIFLVFLPCLTFQGVEGKMFSPMVITLMLAL
;
A
#
# COMPACT_ATOMS: atom_id res chain seq x y z
N VAL A 1 1.07 23.66 -16.72
CA VAL A 1 0.18 22.84 -15.86
C VAL A 1 -0.20 21.52 -16.56
N VAL A 2 -0.71 21.53 -17.81
CA VAL A 2 -1.11 20.29 -18.52
C VAL A 2 0.05 19.34 -18.85
N ALA A 3 1.16 19.84 -19.43
CA ALA A 3 2.31 19.00 -19.79
C ALA A 3 2.98 18.31 -18.59
N THR A 4 2.92 18.96 -17.41
CA THR A 4 3.50 18.43 -16.18
C THR A 4 2.65 17.31 -15.58
N ILE A 5 1.32 17.41 -15.68
CA ILE A 5 0.39 16.34 -15.29
C ILE A 5 0.59 15.10 -16.17
N GLU A 6 0.75 15.27 -17.47
CA GLU A 6 0.97 14.14 -18.40
C GLU A 6 2.29 13.42 -18.12
N THR A 7 3.36 14.17 -17.86
CA THR A 7 4.67 13.58 -17.53
C THR A 7 4.63 12.81 -16.21
N VAL A 8 3.95 13.34 -15.20
CA VAL A 8 3.83 12.65 -13.91
C VAL A 8 2.88 11.48 -13.98
N ALA A 9 1.77 11.58 -14.72
CA ALA A 9 0.90 10.43 -14.98
C ALA A 9 1.68 9.30 -15.65
N LYS A 10 2.54 9.62 -16.63
CA LYS A 10 3.42 8.63 -17.27
C LYS A 10 4.39 8.00 -16.28
N ASN A 11 5.08 8.80 -15.47
CA ASN A 11 6.03 8.28 -14.47
C ASN A 11 5.34 7.44 -13.38
N LEU A 12 4.18 7.87 -12.88
CA LEU A 12 3.38 7.10 -11.93
C LEU A 12 2.92 5.78 -12.54
N THR A 13 2.51 5.80 -13.80
CA THR A 13 2.06 4.60 -14.51
C THR A 13 3.21 3.63 -14.73
N GLU A 14 4.38 4.12 -15.17
CA GLU A 14 5.60 3.32 -15.33
C GLU A 14 6.07 2.72 -13.98
N GLY A 15 6.05 3.52 -12.91
CA GLY A 15 6.39 3.07 -11.55
C GLY A 15 5.42 2.01 -11.02
N ALA A 16 4.11 2.26 -11.13
CA ALA A 16 3.09 1.29 -10.73
C ALA A 16 3.17 0.00 -11.54
N LEU A 17 3.43 0.08 -12.85
CA LEU A 17 3.64 -1.09 -13.71
C LEU A 17 4.85 -1.90 -13.24
N LEU A 18 5.96 -1.24 -12.92
CA LEU A 18 7.17 -1.90 -12.43
C LEU A 18 6.93 -2.63 -11.11
N VAL A 19 6.21 -2.00 -10.18
CA VAL A 19 5.79 -2.64 -8.91
C VAL A 19 4.92 -3.87 -9.18
N VAL A 20 3.92 -3.75 -10.06
CA VAL A 20 3.05 -4.88 -10.42
C VAL A 20 3.87 -6.03 -11.01
N VAL A 21 4.82 -5.76 -11.92
CA VAL A 21 5.69 -6.80 -12.49
C VAL A 21 6.50 -7.51 -11.40
N ILE A 22 7.09 -6.75 -10.46
CA ILE A 22 7.86 -7.33 -9.35
C ILE A 22 6.96 -8.16 -8.43
N LEU A 23 5.74 -7.72 -8.14
CA LEU A 23 4.78 -8.50 -7.35
C LEU A 23 4.43 -9.83 -8.00
N PHE A 24 4.16 -9.82 -9.31
CA PHE A 24 3.85 -11.04 -10.05
C PHE A 24 5.02 -12.02 -10.02
N LEU A 25 6.26 -11.50 -10.06
CA LEU A 25 7.48 -12.31 -10.00
C LEU A 25 7.72 -12.88 -8.59
N LEU A 26 7.51 -12.08 -7.54
CA LEU A 26 7.70 -12.50 -6.15
C LEU A 26 6.64 -13.50 -5.68
N LEU A 27 5.36 -13.23 -5.95
CA LEU A 27 4.28 -14.07 -5.44
C LEU A 27 4.09 -15.35 -6.25
N GLY A 28 4.40 -15.34 -7.55
CA GLY A 28 4.19 -16.47 -8.49
C GLY A 28 2.72 -16.89 -8.68
N ASN A 29 1.80 -16.44 -7.81
CA ASN A 29 0.37 -16.71 -7.87
C ASN A 29 -0.37 -15.48 -8.41
N VAL A 30 -0.85 -15.60 -9.65
CA VAL A 30 -1.57 -14.55 -10.37
C VAL A 30 -2.75 -13.99 -9.58
N ARG A 31 -3.51 -14.83 -8.87
CA ARG A 31 -4.69 -14.36 -8.11
C ARG A 31 -4.29 -13.47 -6.94
N ALA A 32 -3.27 -13.88 -6.20
CA ALA A 32 -2.78 -13.10 -5.07
C ALA A 32 -2.09 -11.81 -5.52
N ALA A 33 -1.31 -11.88 -6.61
CA ALA A 33 -0.70 -10.71 -7.22
C ALA A 33 -1.75 -9.71 -7.72
N THR A 34 -2.86 -10.16 -8.31
CA THR A 34 -3.96 -9.25 -8.71
C THR A 34 -4.65 -8.60 -7.51
N ILE A 35 -4.83 -9.33 -6.40
CA ILE A 35 -5.43 -8.77 -5.18
C ILE A 35 -4.52 -7.69 -4.59
N ALA A 36 -3.21 -7.95 -4.51
CA ALA A 36 -2.24 -6.97 -4.03
C ALA A 36 -2.15 -5.75 -4.98
N ALA A 37 -2.15 -5.96 -6.29
CA ALA A 37 -2.11 -4.89 -7.29
C ALA A 37 -3.34 -3.97 -7.21
N LEU A 38 -4.52 -4.49 -6.86
CA LEU A 38 -5.74 -3.70 -6.67
C LEU A 38 -5.67 -2.74 -5.47
N VAL A 39 -4.74 -2.96 -4.53
CA VAL A 39 -4.54 -2.05 -3.40
C VAL A 39 -3.96 -0.71 -3.86
N ILE A 40 -3.11 -0.70 -4.90
CA ILE A 40 -2.51 0.52 -5.45
C ILE A 40 -3.59 1.55 -5.86
N PRO A 41 -4.52 1.25 -6.80
CA PRO A 41 -5.53 2.21 -7.21
C PRO A 41 -6.51 2.56 -6.07
N LEU A 42 -6.78 1.60 -5.17
CA LEU A 42 -7.69 1.84 -4.05
C LEU A 42 -7.09 2.84 -3.04
N SER A 43 -5.82 2.69 -2.70
CA SER A 43 -5.09 3.62 -1.82
C SER A 43 -4.99 5.02 -2.44
N LEU A 44 -4.69 5.09 -3.75
CA LEU A 44 -4.69 6.37 -4.48
C LEU A 44 -6.06 7.06 -4.44
N LEU A 45 -7.16 6.31 -4.58
CA LEU A 45 -8.52 6.87 -4.49
C LEU A 45 -8.83 7.38 -3.08
N ILE A 46 -8.51 6.60 -2.05
CA ILE A 46 -8.73 7.01 -0.64
C ILE A 46 -7.92 8.26 -0.32
N SER A 47 -6.64 8.29 -0.71
CA SER A 47 -5.77 9.44 -0.53
C SER A 47 -6.28 10.67 -1.29
N ALA A 48 -6.73 10.50 -2.54
CA ALA A 48 -7.33 11.58 -3.33
C ALA A 48 -8.60 12.16 -2.69
N ILE A 49 -9.48 11.31 -2.15
CA ILE A 49 -10.67 11.73 -1.41
C ILE A 49 -10.27 12.49 -0.14
N GLY A 50 -9.28 11.98 0.61
CA GLY A 50 -8.77 12.62 1.83
C GLY A 50 -8.13 13.99 1.56
N MET A 51 -7.33 14.11 0.50
CA MET A 51 -6.75 15.38 0.06
C MET A 51 -7.82 16.40 -0.31
N ASN A 52 -8.87 15.97 -1.03
CA ASN A 52 -10.00 16.84 -1.37
C ASN A 52 -10.76 17.30 -0.12
N ALA A 53 -10.94 16.43 0.88
CA ALA A 53 -11.58 16.77 2.15
C ALA A 53 -10.74 17.76 2.99
N LEU A 54 -9.40 17.63 2.97
CA LEU A 54 -8.48 18.51 3.69
C LEU A 54 -8.12 19.80 2.92
N GLY A 55 -8.63 19.98 1.70
CA GLY A 55 -8.32 21.14 0.85
C GLY A 55 -6.86 21.19 0.39
N ILE A 56 -6.17 20.05 0.40
CA ILE A 56 -4.76 19.95 -0.01
C ILE A 56 -4.71 19.76 -1.51
N SER A 57 -3.98 20.63 -2.22
CA SER A 57 -3.83 20.50 -3.67
C SER A 57 -3.09 19.19 -4.00
N GLY A 58 -3.72 18.33 -4.81
CA GLY A 58 -3.07 17.19 -5.47
C GLY A 58 -2.09 17.68 -6.54
N ASN A 59 -0.98 18.27 -6.10
CA ASN A 59 0.08 18.75 -6.97
C ASN A 59 1.08 17.62 -7.25
N LEU A 60 2.00 17.88 -8.15
CA LEU A 60 2.97 16.90 -8.65
C LEU A 60 3.96 16.45 -7.57
N MET A 61 4.21 17.29 -6.56
CA MET A 61 5.06 16.97 -5.42
C MET A 61 4.34 16.07 -4.41
N SER A 62 3.04 16.28 -4.17
CA SER A 62 2.24 15.37 -3.33
C SER A 62 1.94 14.04 -4.02
N LEU A 63 1.62 14.05 -5.32
CA LEU A 63 1.38 12.83 -6.11
C LEU A 63 2.66 12.05 -6.41
N GLY A 64 3.76 12.73 -6.72
CA GLY A 64 5.04 12.10 -7.09
C GLY A 64 5.80 11.49 -5.91
N ALA A 65 5.43 11.83 -4.69
CA ALA A 65 6.00 11.28 -3.47
C ALA A 65 5.19 10.11 -2.88
N LEU A 66 4.13 9.67 -3.57
CA LEU A 66 3.47 8.41 -3.24
C LEU A 66 4.44 7.27 -3.53
N ASP A 67 5.09 6.79 -2.48
CA ASP A 67 5.91 5.59 -2.54
C ASP A 67 5.01 4.36 -2.58
N PHE A 68 4.80 3.84 -3.80
CA PHE A 68 4.05 2.60 -4.00
C PHE A 68 4.63 1.43 -3.21
N GLY A 69 5.94 1.42 -2.94
CA GLY A 69 6.59 0.40 -2.13
C GLY A 69 6.04 0.40 -0.70
N LEU A 70 6.01 1.56 -0.04
CA LEU A 70 5.46 1.68 1.32
C LEU A 70 3.96 1.38 1.37
N ILE A 71 3.19 1.81 0.36
CA ILE A 71 1.74 1.57 0.31
C ILE A 71 1.44 0.08 0.12
N ILE A 72 2.22 -0.61 -0.71
CA ILE A 72 1.94 -2.00 -1.07
C ILE A 72 2.52 -3.00 -0.07
N ASP A 73 3.57 -2.63 0.66
CA ASP A 73 4.26 -3.49 1.62
C ASP A 73 3.29 -4.12 2.63
N GLY A 74 2.45 -3.30 3.26
CA GLY A 74 1.44 -3.79 4.22
C GLY A 74 0.48 -4.82 3.61
N ALA A 75 0.02 -4.58 2.38
CA ALA A 75 -0.87 -5.50 1.68
C ALA A 75 -0.17 -6.80 1.27
N VAL A 76 1.07 -6.71 0.79
CA VAL A 76 1.86 -7.86 0.35
C VAL A 76 2.18 -8.77 1.53
N ILE A 77 2.59 -8.20 2.67
CA ILE A 77 2.87 -8.95 3.90
C ILE A 77 1.63 -9.76 4.34
N ILE A 78 0.43 -9.16 4.30
CA ILE A 78 -0.82 -9.84 4.67
C ILE A 78 -1.15 -10.96 3.69
N VAL A 79 -1.05 -10.69 2.38
CA VAL A 79 -1.36 -11.66 1.32
C VAL A 79 -0.38 -12.84 1.37
N GLU A 80 0.91 -12.57 1.53
CA GLU A 80 1.95 -13.59 1.63
C GLU A 80 1.77 -14.46 2.88
N ASN A 81 1.55 -13.85 4.04
CA ASN A 81 1.31 -14.58 5.28
C ASN A 81 0.08 -15.50 5.17
N THR A 82 -0.97 -15.01 4.53
CA THR A 82 -2.21 -15.77 4.31
C THR A 82 -1.99 -16.93 3.35
N LEU A 83 -1.27 -16.72 2.25
CA LEU A 83 -0.89 -17.78 1.32
C LEU A 83 0.00 -18.84 1.99
N ARG A 84 0.99 -18.40 2.76
CA ARG A 84 1.92 -19.28 3.48
C ARG A 84 1.17 -20.18 4.45
N ARG A 85 0.31 -19.62 5.30
CA ARG A 85 -0.54 -20.38 6.23
C ARG A 85 -1.47 -21.35 5.50
N LEU A 86 -2.07 -20.91 4.39
CA LEU A 86 -2.96 -21.77 3.61
C LEU A 86 -2.20 -22.97 3.02
N ALA A 87 -1.00 -22.74 2.49
CA ALA A 87 -0.13 -23.79 1.96
C ALA A 87 0.34 -24.75 3.07
N GLU A 88 0.78 -24.22 4.22
CA GLU A 88 1.18 -25.03 5.39
C GLU A 88 0.03 -25.91 5.89
N ARG A 89 -1.18 -25.37 5.97
CA ARG A 89 -2.37 -26.12 6.41
C ARG A 89 -2.79 -27.17 5.38
N GLN A 90 -2.70 -26.86 4.09
CA GLN A 90 -2.91 -27.85 3.01
C GLN A 90 -1.88 -28.98 3.06
N HIS A 91 -0.60 -28.67 3.29
CA HIS A 91 0.46 -29.68 3.42
C HIS A 91 0.26 -30.57 4.66
N ARG A 92 -0.14 -29.98 5.80
CA ARG A 92 -0.40 -30.73 7.03
C ARG A 92 -1.59 -31.67 6.90
N GLU A 93 -2.64 -31.26 6.21
CA GLU A 93 -3.85 -32.07 6.05
C GLU A 93 -3.82 -33.00 4.82
N GLY A 94 -2.82 -32.88 3.94
CA GLY A 94 -2.66 -33.73 2.76
C GLY A 94 -3.81 -33.66 1.75
N ARG A 95 -4.73 -32.68 1.90
CA ARG A 95 -5.91 -32.48 1.05
C ARG A 95 -6.12 -31.00 0.74
N LEU A 96 -6.87 -30.73 -0.32
CA LEU A 96 -7.38 -29.39 -0.59
C LEU A 96 -8.39 -29.00 0.50
N LEU A 97 -8.12 -27.88 1.20
CA LEU A 97 -9.03 -27.31 2.19
C LEU A 97 -10.37 -26.94 1.55
N THR A 98 -11.46 -27.19 2.30
CA THR A 98 -12.82 -26.77 1.96
C THR A 98 -12.97 -25.25 2.07
N LEU A 99 -13.95 -24.67 1.37
CA LEU A 99 -14.17 -23.22 1.36
C LEU A 99 -14.29 -22.59 2.76
N ARG A 100 -14.96 -23.28 3.69
CA ARG A 100 -15.07 -22.83 5.10
C ARG A 100 -13.72 -22.80 5.80
N GLU A 101 -12.93 -23.86 5.68
CA GLU A 101 -11.59 -23.93 6.30
C GLU A 101 -10.64 -22.89 5.73
N ARG A 102 -10.74 -22.57 4.43
CA ARG A 102 -9.96 -21.49 3.81
C ARG A 102 -10.35 -20.13 4.37
N LEU A 103 -11.65 -19.85 4.48
CA LEU A 103 -12.13 -18.57 5.02
C LEU A 103 -11.74 -18.40 6.48
N ASP A 104 -11.87 -19.45 7.29
CA ASP A 104 -11.45 -19.42 8.69
C ASP A 104 -9.94 -19.16 8.83
N GLU A 105 -9.12 -19.82 8.00
CA GLU A 105 -7.66 -19.61 8.02
C GLU A 105 -7.29 -18.19 7.56
N VAL A 106 -7.97 -17.65 6.55
CA VAL A 106 -7.78 -16.27 6.08
C VAL A 106 -8.12 -15.28 7.20
N VAL A 107 -9.25 -15.46 7.90
CA VAL A 107 -9.65 -14.58 9.00
C VAL A 107 -8.65 -14.66 10.16
N LEU A 108 -8.16 -15.86 10.48
CA LEU A 108 -7.18 -16.06 11.54
C LEU A 108 -5.84 -15.40 11.19
N SER A 109 -5.34 -15.62 9.97
CA SER A 109 -4.13 -15.00 9.42
C SER A 109 -4.22 -13.47 9.45
N SER A 110 -5.34 -12.91 8.96
CA SER A 110 -5.56 -11.48 8.95
C SER A 110 -5.54 -10.89 10.36
N ARG A 111 -6.16 -11.55 11.35
CA ARG A 111 -6.16 -11.09 12.75
C ARG A 111 -4.76 -11.07 13.37
N GLU A 112 -3.93 -12.05 13.07
CA GLU A 112 -2.55 -12.10 13.55
C GLU A 112 -1.72 -10.96 12.94
N MET A 113 -1.94 -10.66 11.66
CA MET A 113 -1.23 -9.59 10.94
C MET A 113 -1.62 -8.17 11.37
N VAL A 114 -2.77 -7.97 12.05
CA VAL A 114 -3.16 -6.63 12.53
C VAL A 114 -2.07 -6.00 13.42
N ARG A 115 -1.52 -6.76 14.38
CA ARG A 115 -0.48 -6.23 15.27
C ARG A 115 0.77 -5.78 14.52
N PRO A 116 1.48 -6.64 13.76
CA PRO A 116 2.69 -6.25 13.07
C PRO A 116 2.46 -5.14 12.04
N THR A 117 1.36 -5.16 11.30
CA THR A 117 1.02 -4.08 10.34
C THR A 117 0.83 -2.73 11.05
N VAL A 118 0.07 -2.69 12.16
CA VAL A 118 -0.14 -1.44 12.91
C VAL A 118 1.16 -0.92 13.52
N TYR A 119 2.00 -1.80 14.08
CA TYR A 119 3.30 -1.38 14.60
C TYR A 119 4.22 -0.83 13.50
N GLY A 120 4.27 -1.48 12.33
CA GLY A 120 5.02 -0.99 11.17
C GLY A 120 4.54 0.40 10.73
N GLN A 121 3.24 0.59 10.62
CA GLN A 121 2.64 1.87 10.22
C GLN A 121 2.88 2.97 11.25
N LEU A 122 2.82 2.65 12.55
CA LEU A 122 3.18 3.59 13.62
C LEU A 122 4.65 4.02 13.55
N VAL A 123 5.57 3.12 13.23
CA VAL A 123 6.99 3.46 13.05
C VAL A 123 7.15 4.41 11.86
N ILE A 124 6.50 4.12 10.72
CA ILE A 124 6.51 5.01 9.55
C ILE A 124 5.97 6.40 9.94
N PHE A 125 4.82 6.46 10.63
CA PHE A 125 4.25 7.72 11.09
C PHE A 125 5.19 8.49 12.03
N LEU A 126 5.85 7.80 12.96
CA LEU A 126 6.79 8.43 13.89
C LEU A 126 8.02 9.02 13.18
N VAL A 127 8.48 8.39 12.09
CA VAL A 127 9.58 8.91 11.26
C VAL A 127 9.16 10.15 10.47
N PHE A 128 7.92 10.21 9.98
CA PHE A 128 7.42 11.36 9.20
C PHE A 128 6.81 12.49 10.05
N LEU A 129 6.46 12.23 11.31
CA LEU A 129 5.88 13.23 12.21
C LEU A 129 6.78 14.46 12.43
N PRO A 130 8.11 14.32 12.61
CA PRO A 130 9.02 15.46 12.69
C PRO A 130 8.99 16.35 11.44
N CYS A 131 8.74 15.80 10.25
CA CYS A 131 8.67 16.60 9.01
C CYS A 131 7.51 17.60 9.03
N LEU A 132 6.46 17.36 9.82
CA LEU A 132 5.35 18.31 10.01
C LEU A 132 5.74 19.51 10.88
N THR A 133 6.86 19.43 11.61
CA THR A 133 7.35 20.53 12.47
C THR A 133 8.21 21.55 11.70
N PHE A 134 8.57 21.25 10.45
CA PHE A 134 9.40 22.14 9.64
C PHE A 134 8.70 23.48 9.41
N GLN A 135 9.40 24.57 9.72
CA GLN A 135 8.94 25.94 9.47
C GLN A 135 9.56 26.50 8.20
N GLY A 136 8.85 27.41 7.51
CA GLY A 136 9.34 28.09 6.31
C GLY A 136 8.95 27.42 4.99
N VAL A 137 9.81 27.56 3.98
CA VAL A 137 9.55 27.08 2.61
C VAL A 137 9.54 25.55 2.54
N GLU A 138 10.38 24.90 3.36
CA GLU A 138 10.46 23.44 3.45
C GLU A 138 9.16 22.86 4.01
N GLY A 139 8.60 23.42 5.09
CA GLY A 139 7.32 22.95 5.66
C GLY A 139 6.15 23.01 4.68
N LYS A 140 6.06 24.07 3.87
CA LYS A 140 5.00 24.21 2.84
C LYS A 140 5.10 23.17 1.72
N MET A 141 6.30 22.66 1.46
CA MET A 141 6.53 21.65 0.43
C MET A 141 6.40 20.21 0.97
N PHE A 142 6.87 19.95 2.20
CA PHE A 142 6.85 18.62 2.80
C PHE A 142 5.53 18.28 3.50
N SER A 143 4.80 19.25 4.05
CA SER A 143 3.55 18.99 4.78
C SER A 143 2.47 18.34 3.89
N PRO A 144 2.17 18.84 2.67
CA PRO A 144 1.22 18.19 1.78
C PRO A 144 1.62 16.76 1.41
N MET A 145 2.92 16.55 1.21
CA MET A 145 3.49 15.24 0.87
C MET A 145 3.25 14.21 1.99
N VAL A 146 3.61 14.55 3.23
CA VAL A 146 3.48 13.66 4.39
C VAL A 146 2.00 13.34 4.66
N ILE A 147 1.11 14.33 4.54
CA ILE A 147 -0.33 14.11 4.75
C ILE A 147 -0.88 13.16 3.70
N THR A 148 -0.47 13.30 2.44
CA THR A 148 -0.89 12.40 1.35
C THR A 148 -0.47 10.96 1.61
N LEU A 149 0.77 10.77 2.09
CA LEU A 149 1.30 9.46 2.48
C LEU A 149 0.54 8.87 3.69
N MET A 150 0.27 9.67 4.72
CA MET A 150 -0.48 9.24 5.91
C MET A 150 -1.93 8.87 5.61
N LEU A 151 -2.54 9.47 4.58
CA LEU A 151 -3.89 9.11 4.12
C LEU A 151 -3.92 7.87 3.22
N ALA A 152 -2.80 7.55 2.58
CA ALA A 152 -2.68 6.42 1.65
C ALA A 152 -2.39 5.09 2.38
N LEU A 153 -1.66 5.17 3.50
CA LEU A 153 -1.38 4.09 4.45
C LEU A 153 -2.59 3.83 5.36
#